data_AF-A0A357LC22-F1
#
_entry.id   AF-A0A357LC22-F1
#
_cell.length_a   1.000
_cell.length_b   1.000
_cell.length_c   1.000
_cell.angle_alpha   90.00
_cell.angle_beta   90.00
_cell.angle_gamma   90.00
#
_symmetry.space_group_name_H-M   'P 1'
#
loop_
_entity.id
_entity.type
_entity.pdbx_description
1 polymer ?
#
loop_
_entity_poly.entity_id
_entity_poly.type
_entity_poly.pdbx_seq_one_letter_code
_entity_poly.pdbx_strand_id
1 'polypeptide(L)'
;MVKAATFQRTILITVTASLAACATSGAPPATWAAHGYLTPGPNGDPEIIGAFDSEAECRAAVEAWMSRQVVGNPVSGDCLPIDRH
;
A
#
# COMPACT_ATOMS: atom_id res chain seq x y z
N MET A 1 -8.02 -49.14 -45.85
CA MET A 1 -9.39 -48.68 -45.51
C MET A 1 -9.50 -48.70 -43.99
N VAL A 2 -9.36 -47.55 -43.32
CA VAL A 2 -9.43 -47.48 -41.85
C VAL A 2 -10.66 -46.64 -41.48
N LYS A 3 -11.55 -47.31 -40.76
CA LYS A 3 -12.89 -46.89 -40.36
C LYS A 3 -12.78 -45.92 -39.18
N ALA A 4 -13.40 -44.75 -39.30
CA ALA A 4 -13.47 -43.75 -38.25
C ALA A 4 -14.23 -44.30 -37.03
N ALA A 5 -13.64 -44.15 -35.85
CA ALA A 5 -14.30 -44.33 -34.57
C ALA A 5 -14.27 -43.00 -33.83
N THR A 6 -15.36 -42.26 -33.96
CA THR A 6 -15.69 -41.12 -33.10
C THR A 6 -16.06 -41.66 -31.73
N PHE A 7 -15.35 -41.27 -30.66
CA PHE A 7 -15.88 -41.44 -29.31
C PHE A 7 -15.47 -40.27 -28.39
N GLN A 8 -16.45 -39.40 -28.20
CA GLN A 8 -16.82 -38.69 -26.98
C GLN A 8 -15.74 -37.88 -26.23
N ARG A 9 -15.90 -36.56 -26.40
CA ARG A 9 -15.37 -35.47 -25.58
C ARG A 9 -15.67 -35.66 -24.08
N THR A 10 -14.64 -35.68 -23.26
CA THR A 10 -14.75 -35.28 -21.84
C THR A 10 -13.55 -34.39 -21.50
N ILE A 11 -13.66 -33.11 -21.83
CA ILE A 11 -12.76 -32.09 -21.30
C ILE A 11 -13.23 -31.83 -19.87
N LEU A 12 -12.60 -32.49 -18.90
CA LEU A 12 -12.70 -32.12 -17.50
C LEU A 12 -11.97 -30.77 -17.33
N ILE A 13 -12.74 -29.69 -17.38
CA ILE A 13 -12.27 -28.36 -16.99
C ILE A 13 -12.27 -28.32 -15.47
N THR A 14 -11.18 -28.74 -14.85
CA THR A 14 -10.93 -28.50 -13.42
C THR A 14 -10.61 -27.02 -13.25
N VAL A 15 -11.64 -26.22 -12.98
CA VAL A 15 -11.48 -24.85 -12.49
C VAL A 15 -10.92 -24.94 -11.07
N THR A 16 -9.60 -25.02 -10.93
CA THR A 16 -8.94 -24.73 -9.65
C THR A 16 -8.90 -23.21 -9.51
N ALA A 17 -10.02 -22.65 -9.09
CA ALA A 17 -10.09 -21.31 -8.53
C ALA A 17 -9.36 -21.34 -7.19
N SER A 18 -8.02 -21.25 -7.22
CA SER A 18 -7.23 -20.91 -6.06
C SER A 18 -7.42 -19.42 -5.80
N LEU A 19 -8.59 -19.06 -5.27
CA LEU A 19 -8.76 -17.82 -4.52
C LEU A 19 -7.87 -18.00 -3.29
N ALA A 20 -6.61 -17.58 -3.41
CA ALA A 20 -5.81 -17.26 -2.24
C ALA A 20 -6.58 -16.17 -1.50
N ALA A 21 -7.34 -16.59 -0.50
CA ALA A 21 -7.81 -15.72 0.55
C ALA A 21 -6.55 -15.10 1.14
N CYS A 22 -6.24 -13.86 0.75
CA CYS A 22 -5.40 -13.00 1.54
C CYS A 22 -6.21 -12.75 2.81
N ALA A 23 -6.12 -13.69 3.75
CA ALA A 23 -6.53 -13.48 5.12
C ALA A 23 -5.53 -12.46 5.66
N THR A 24 -5.80 -11.18 5.41
CA THR A 24 -5.15 -10.09 6.13
C THR A 24 -5.71 -10.14 7.55
N SER A 25 -5.25 -11.12 8.32
CA SER A 25 -5.48 -11.20 9.75
C SER A 25 -4.84 -9.96 10.36
N GLY A 26 -5.70 -9.00 10.73
CA GLY A 26 -5.42 -7.85 11.57
C GLY A 26 -4.00 -7.31 11.45
N ALA A 27 -3.72 -6.51 10.41
CA ALA A 27 -2.60 -5.59 10.53
C ALA A 27 -2.79 -4.82 11.85
N PRO A 28 -1.80 -4.79 12.74
CA PRO A 28 -1.92 -3.99 13.95
C PRO A 28 -2.34 -2.58 13.55
N PRO A 29 -3.22 -1.92 14.34
CA PRO A 29 -3.52 -0.53 14.04
C PRO A 29 -2.20 0.22 14.00
N ALA A 30 -2.02 1.05 12.98
CA ALA A 30 -0.83 1.87 12.87
C ALA A 30 -0.63 2.68 14.17
N THR A 31 0.61 2.79 14.61
CA THR A 31 1.01 3.53 15.81
C THR A 31 1.51 4.93 15.49
N TRP A 32 1.90 5.17 14.25
CA TRP A 32 2.57 6.39 13.81
C TRP A 32 1.95 6.90 12.51
N ALA A 33 1.80 8.22 12.39
CA ALA A 33 1.35 8.90 11.20
C ALA A 33 2.47 9.79 10.67
N ALA A 34 2.74 9.67 9.37
CA ALA A 34 3.70 10.51 8.66
C ALA A 34 2.96 11.66 7.96
N HIS A 35 3.40 12.88 8.26
CA HIS A 35 2.85 14.12 7.72
C HIS A 35 3.93 14.86 6.93
N GLY A 36 3.59 15.35 5.74
CA GLY A 36 4.43 16.22 4.92
C GLY A 36 3.85 17.61 4.83
N TYR A 37 4.67 18.64 4.97
CA TYR A 37 4.24 20.03 4.86
C TYR A 37 4.98 20.69 3.70
N LEU A 38 4.20 21.19 2.75
CA LEU A 38 4.69 22.09 1.72
C LEU A 38 4.45 23.51 2.20
N THR A 39 5.48 24.35 2.20
CA THR A 39 5.33 25.80 2.44
C THR A 39 5.65 26.54 1.14
N PRO A 40 4.74 27.36 0.56
CA PRO A 40 3.33 27.49 0.87
C PRO A 40 2.54 26.46 0.05
N GLY A 41 2.08 25.39 0.70
CA GLY A 41 1.08 24.49 0.13
C GLY A 41 -0.23 25.25 -0.10
N PRO A 42 -1.11 24.75 -0.97
CA PRO A 42 -2.34 25.46 -1.36
C PRO A 42 -3.25 25.84 -0.19
N ASN A 43 -3.22 25.08 0.92
CA ASN A 43 -4.03 25.34 2.13
C ASN A 43 -3.24 25.37 3.45
N GLY A 44 -1.93 25.10 3.43
CA GLY A 44 -1.11 24.96 4.66
C GLY A 44 -1.38 23.68 5.46
N ASP A 45 -2.31 22.83 5.03
CA ASP A 45 -2.60 21.54 5.66
C ASP A 45 -1.50 20.50 5.38
N PRO A 46 -1.20 19.61 6.34
CA PRO A 46 -0.27 18.50 6.11
C PRO A 46 -0.83 17.50 5.08
N GLU A 47 0.03 17.10 4.16
CA GLU A 47 -0.17 15.91 3.33
C GLU A 47 0.02 14.65 4.19
N ILE A 48 -0.98 13.78 4.23
CA ILE A 48 -0.86 12.49 4.92
C ILE A 48 -0.07 11.54 4.03
N ILE A 49 1.18 11.25 4.41
CA ILE A 49 2.09 10.36 3.66
C ILE A 49 1.70 8.90 3.88
N GLY A 50 1.29 8.56 5.11
CA GLY A 50 0.88 7.21 5.47
C GLY A 50 0.83 6.95 6.97
N ALA A 51 0.45 5.74 7.34
CA ALA A 51 0.42 5.27 8.72
C ALA A 51 1.28 4.01 8.85
N PHE A 52 2.07 3.92 9.93
CA PHE A 52 3.13 2.94 10.12
C PHE A 52 3.11 2.30 11.51
N ASP A 53 3.63 1.09 11.61
CA ASP A 53 3.71 0.31 12.84
C ASP A 53 4.94 0.65 13.69
N SER A 54 5.91 1.37 13.12
CA SER A 54 7.12 1.79 13.80
C SER A 54 7.51 3.24 13.49
N GLU A 55 8.14 3.91 14.45
CA GLU A 55 8.67 5.27 14.29
C GLU A 55 9.74 5.31 13.19
N ALA A 56 10.55 4.23 13.08
CA ALA A 56 11.62 4.13 12.10
C ALA A 56 11.08 4.09 10.66
N GLU A 57 10.05 3.29 10.39
CA GLU A 57 9.40 3.24 9.08
C GLU A 57 8.71 4.56 8.75
N CYS A 58 8.05 5.16 9.74
CA CYS A 58 7.42 6.47 9.60
C CYS A 58 8.46 7.55 9.25
N ARG A 59 9.60 7.61 9.94
CA ARG A 59 10.68 8.55 9.64
C ARG A 59 11.28 8.32 8.25
N ALA A 60 11.53 7.05 7.89
CA ALA A 60 12.03 6.71 6.56
C ALA A 60 11.06 7.12 5.45
N ALA A 61 9.75 6.98 5.68
CA ALA A 61 8.73 7.43 4.75
C ALA A 61 8.68 8.96 4.60
N VAL A 62 8.82 9.70 5.72
CA VAL A 62 8.94 11.16 5.71
C VAL A 62 10.17 11.61 4.92
N GLU A 63 11.34 11.04 5.20
CA GLU A 63 12.59 11.38 4.50
C GLU A 63 12.49 11.06 3.00
N ALA A 64 11.93 9.90 2.66
CA ALA A 64 11.70 9.53 1.27
C ALA A 64 10.72 10.48 0.56
N TRP A 65 9.67 10.93 1.24
CA TRP A 65 8.73 11.92 0.69
C TRP A 65 9.42 13.27 0.49
N MET A 66 10.18 13.77 1.47
CA MET A 66 10.91 15.03 1.39
C MET A 66 11.91 15.03 0.23
N SER A 67 12.59 13.90 -0.02
CA SER A 67 13.55 13.75 -1.12
C SER A 67 12.94 13.89 -2.51
N ARG A 68 11.62 13.72 -2.63
CA ARG A 68 10.88 13.84 -3.90
C ARG A 68 10.42 15.27 -4.15
N GLN A 69 10.53 16.16 -3.17
CA GLN A 69 10.05 17.52 -3.27
C GLN A 69 11.01 18.39 -4.10
N VAL A 70 10.43 19.35 -4.82
CA VAL A 70 11.17 20.22 -5.74
C VAL A 70 12.09 21.16 -4.97
N VAL A 71 13.35 21.27 -5.41
CA VAL A 71 14.36 22.17 -4.85
C VAL A 71 13.86 23.62 -4.91
N GLY A 72 13.80 24.28 -3.75
CA GLY A 72 13.44 25.70 -3.62
C GLY A 72 12.15 25.95 -2.82
N ASN A 73 11.34 24.92 -2.56
CA ASN A 73 10.20 25.04 -1.65
C ASN A 73 10.61 24.58 -0.24
N PRO A 74 10.36 25.36 0.82
CA PRO A 74 10.52 24.88 2.18
C PRO A 74 9.58 23.69 2.41
N VAL A 75 10.18 22.54 2.70
CA VAL A 75 9.47 21.30 3.04
C VAL A 75 9.89 20.84 4.42
N SER A 76 8.92 20.39 5.19
CA SER A 76 9.14 19.70 6.46
C SER A 76 8.28 18.45 6.50
N GLY A 77 8.61 17.53 7.38
CA GLY A 77 7.75 16.40 7.65
C GLY A 77 7.89 15.94 9.09
N ASP A 78 6.78 15.46 9.62
CA ASP A 78 6.67 15.04 11.01
C ASP A 78 6.19 13.60 11.08
N CYS A 79 6.71 12.88 12.07
CA CYS A 79 6.18 11.59 12.47
C CYS A 79 5.52 11.75 13.83
N LEU A 80 4.20 11.63 13.87
CA LEU A 80 3.41 11.81 15.09
C LEU A 80 2.85 10.46 15.55
N PRO A 81 2.90 10.16 16.86
CA PRO A 81 2.21 8.99 17.37
C PRO A 81 0.70 9.18 17.18
N ILE A 82 0.03 8.14 16.69
CA ILE A 82 -1.43 8.10 16.61
C ILE A 82 -1.92 7.80 18.03
N ASP A 83 -2.36 8.84 18.72
CA ASP A 83 -3.00 8.71 20.03
C ASP A 83 -4.27 7.84 19.89
N ARG A 84 -4.43 6.89 20.82
CA ARG A 84 -5.49 5.87 20.79
C ARG A 84 -6.52 6.07 21.91
N HIS A 85 -6.51 7.23 22.58
CA HIS A 85 -7.41 7.54 23.68
C HIS A 85 -8.87 7.76 23.25
#